data_AF-A0A8J5YKM1-F1
#
_entry.id   AF-A0A8J5YKM1-F1
#
_cell.length_a   1.000
_cell.length_b   1.000
_cell.length_c   1.000
_cell.angle_alpha   90.00
_cell.angle_beta   90.00
_cell.angle_gamma   90.00
#
_symmetry.space_group_name_H-M   'P 1'
#
loop_
_entity.id
_entity.type
_entity.pdbx_description
1 polymer ?
#
loop_
_entity_poly.entity_id
_entity_poly.type
_entity_poly.pdbx_seq_one_letter_code
_entity_poly.pdbx_strand_id
1 'polypeptide(L)'
;MACTHDHSCEDHDCSSNWSLYKHIDLAKVTALNEANPGSVKSVFKAWEERLNSSGLDKGFEPWQERLESNEGDPELLVYIPKAAAESWRTLNMSLGCDWEVSYPLKGPHMGPDVVDEGPGAFAKFTSDVKIKSISVVGGADGTSPSKLRVFINREGIDFSDAQSMQPVQEWELVENLQGVLEYQTRYSKFQSVANITLHFPESFGGDTTQIHYIGFKGEATQLKRDVVATIVYEITPNPSDHKTRAETGGGLSHVE
;
A
#
# COMPACT_ATOMS: atom_id res chain seq x y z
N MET A 1 -9.65 -28.79 41.39
CA MET A 1 -10.58 -27.69 41.11
C MET A 1 -9.73 -26.49 40.72
N ALA A 2 -9.55 -26.22 39.42
CA ALA A 2 -10.48 -25.47 38.57
C ALA A 2 -10.63 -24.04 39.13
N CYS A 3 -9.85 -23.08 38.63
CA CYS A 3 -10.25 -22.04 37.65
C CYS A 3 -10.26 -20.68 38.40
N THR A 4 -9.82 -19.53 37.90
CA THR A 4 -9.67 -19.03 36.52
C THR A 4 -8.88 -17.73 36.59
N HIS A 5 -7.89 -17.54 35.71
CA HIS A 5 -7.30 -16.23 35.45
C HIS A 5 -8.35 -15.40 34.71
N ASP A 6 -8.81 -14.34 35.34
CA ASP A 6 -9.62 -13.29 34.72
C ASP A 6 -8.69 -12.43 33.87
N HIS A 7 -8.57 -12.77 32.59
CA HIS A 7 -8.12 -11.84 31.57
C HIS A 7 -9.36 -11.43 30.78
N SER A 8 -10.00 -10.36 31.24
CA SER A 8 -10.87 -9.55 30.39
C SER A 8 -10.07 -9.17 29.13
N CYS A 9 -10.41 -9.82 28.03
CA CYS A 9 -10.02 -9.41 26.68
C CYS A 9 -11.11 -8.46 26.14
N GLU A 10 -11.36 -7.38 26.86
CA GLU A 10 -12.08 -6.23 26.35
C GLU A 10 -11.12 -5.39 25.51
N ASP A 11 -10.90 -5.81 24.26
CA ASP A 11 -10.52 -4.94 23.13
C ASP A 11 -10.82 -5.67 21.81
N HIS A 12 -12.06 -6.15 21.68
CA HIS A 12 -12.62 -6.69 20.44
C HIS A 12 -13.07 -5.55 19.50
N ASP A 13 -12.19 -4.58 19.22
CA ASP A 13 -12.31 -3.65 18.07
C ASP A 13 -11.08 -3.75 17.16
N CYS A 14 -10.56 -4.98 17.03
CA CYS A 14 -9.36 -5.30 16.29
C CYS A 14 -9.70 -5.88 14.90
N SER A 15 -10.52 -5.23 14.08
CA SER A 15 -10.79 -5.66 12.69
C SER A 15 -10.32 -4.65 11.66
N SER A 16 -10.75 -3.40 11.82
CA SER A 16 -10.66 -2.41 10.76
C SER A 16 -9.32 -1.66 10.73
N ASN A 17 -8.64 -1.51 11.88
CA ASN A 17 -7.44 -0.66 11.99
C ASN A 17 -6.15 -1.28 11.44
N TRP A 18 -6.08 -2.60 11.30
CA TRP A 18 -4.89 -3.27 10.73
C TRP A 18 -5.09 -3.70 9.27
N SER A 19 -6.25 -3.43 8.67
CA SER A 19 -6.49 -3.81 7.27
C SER A 19 -5.60 -2.99 6.34
N LEU A 20 -4.80 -3.68 5.53
CA LEU A 20 -3.95 -3.04 4.53
C LEU A 20 -4.67 -2.78 3.21
N TYR A 21 -5.98 -3.10 3.10
CA TYR A 21 -6.77 -2.91 1.88
C TYR A 21 -6.66 -1.49 1.30
N LYS A 22 -6.68 -0.46 2.15
CA LYS A 22 -6.56 0.95 1.75
C LYS A 22 -5.20 1.33 1.15
N HIS A 23 -4.19 0.48 1.31
CA HIS A 23 -2.82 0.70 0.82
C HIS A 23 -2.53 -0.06 -0.48
N ILE A 24 -3.51 -0.81 -1.01
CA ILE A 24 -3.37 -1.56 -2.26
C ILE A 24 -3.83 -0.68 -3.42
N ASP A 25 -2.96 -0.46 -4.40
CA ASP A 25 -3.31 0.22 -5.66
C ASP A 25 -3.98 -0.79 -6.62
N LEU A 26 -5.29 -0.98 -6.45
CA LEU A 26 -6.09 -1.95 -7.22
C LEU A 26 -5.99 -1.76 -8.74
N ALA A 27 -5.73 -0.53 -9.21
CA ALA A 27 -5.63 -0.26 -10.64
C ALA A 27 -4.44 -0.99 -11.27
N LYS A 28 -3.37 -1.21 -10.50
CA LYS A 28 -2.11 -1.81 -10.95
C LYS A 28 -1.96 -3.29 -10.57
N VAL A 29 -2.89 -3.86 -9.82
CA VAL A 29 -2.88 -5.29 -9.51
C VAL A 29 -3.11 -6.09 -10.80
N THR A 30 -2.31 -7.12 -11.00
CA THR A 30 -2.36 -8.00 -12.16
C THR A 30 -2.39 -9.47 -11.73
N ALA A 31 -3.04 -10.32 -12.51
CA ALA A 31 -2.95 -11.76 -12.37
C ALA A 31 -2.50 -12.43 -13.67
N LEU A 32 -1.79 -13.54 -13.54
CA LEU A 32 -1.53 -14.48 -14.62
C LEU A 32 -2.46 -15.68 -14.46
N ASN A 33 -2.89 -16.23 -15.61
CA ASN A 33 -3.83 -17.34 -15.72
C ASN A 33 -5.23 -17.06 -15.15
N GLU A 34 -5.68 -15.80 -15.09
CA GLU A 34 -7.08 -15.50 -14.78
C GLU A 34 -8.00 -15.73 -15.98
N ALA A 35 -9.14 -16.39 -15.78
CA ALA A 35 -10.13 -16.67 -16.82
C ALA A 35 -10.76 -15.40 -17.38
N ASN A 36 -11.01 -14.43 -16.51
CA ASN A 36 -11.61 -13.15 -16.86
C ASN A 36 -10.61 -12.02 -16.60
N PRO A 37 -10.07 -11.35 -17.64
CA PRO A 37 -9.06 -10.30 -17.45
C PRO A 37 -9.51 -9.19 -16.50
N GLY A 38 -8.71 -8.89 -15.48
CA GLY A 38 -8.98 -7.88 -14.46
C GLY A 38 -9.84 -8.36 -13.29
N SER A 39 -10.30 -9.62 -13.29
CA SER A 39 -11.09 -10.21 -12.20
C SER A 39 -10.35 -10.24 -10.87
N VAL A 40 -9.02 -10.29 -10.88
CA VAL A 40 -8.16 -10.19 -9.69
C VAL A 40 -8.47 -8.96 -8.80
N LYS A 41 -9.05 -7.90 -9.36
CA LYS A 41 -9.36 -6.69 -8.59
C LYS A 41 -10.55 -6.89 -7.64
N SER A 42 -11.46 -7.81 -7.95
CA SER A 42 -12.69 -8.03 -7.18
C SER A 42 -12.47 -8.75 -5.85
N VAL A 43 -11.37 -9.51 -5.74
CA VAL A 43 -11.06 -10.28 -4.51
C VAL A 43 -10.46 -9.41 -3.41
N PHE A 44 -10.03 -8.18 -3.71
CA PHE A 44 -9.57 -7.24 -2.71
C PHE A 44 -10.74 -6.35 -2.26
N LYS A 45 -11.13 -6.50 -1.00
CA LYS A 45 -12.25 -5.77 -0.38
C LYS A 45 -11.99 -5.56 1.10
N ALA A 46 -12.85 -4.79 1.77
CA ALA A 46 -12.75 -4.63 3.21
C ALA A 46 -13.01 -5.98 3.92
N TRP A 47 -12.43 -6.16 5.11
CA TRP A 47 -12.60 -7.39 5.88
C TRP A 47 -14.08 -7.73 6.13
N GLU A 48 -14.91 -6.73 6.40
CA GLU A 48 -16.35 -6.93 6.63
C GLU A 48 -17.09 -7.39 5.35
N GLU A 49 -16.57 -7.06 4.18
CA GLU A 49 -17.13 -7.44 2.88
C GLU A 49 -16.61 -8.81 2.40
N ARG A 50 -15.73 -9.47 3.16
CA ARG A 50 -15.01 -10.67 2.70
C ARG A 50 -15.91 -11.80 2.19
N LEU A 51 -17.12 -11.93 2.75
CA LEU A 51 -18.14 -12.92 2.34
C LEU A 51 -19.19 -12.37 1.38
N ASN A 52 -19.21 -11.05 1.14
CA ASN A 52 -20.17 -10.45 0.23
C ASN A 52 -19.76 -10.78 -1.21
N SER A 53 -20.60 -11.57 -1.87
CA SER A 53 -20.51 -11.86 -3.31
C SER A 53 -21.19 -10.79 -4.16
N SER A 54 -22.08 -9.98 -3.59
CA SER A 54 -22.82 -8.96 -4.32
C SER A 54 -21.91 -7.81 -4.78
N GLY A 55 -21.59 -7.76 -6.08
CA GLY A 55 -20.83 -6.68 -6.73
C GLY A 55 -21.57 -5.32 -6.83
N LEU A 56 -22.39 -4.95 -5.84
CA LEU A 56 -23.22 -3.74 -5.84
C LEU A 56 -22.50 -2.62 -5.08
N ASP A 57 -21.61 -1.88 -5.74
CA ASP A 57 -21.38 -0.42 -5.54
C ASP A 57 -20.09 0.12 -6.18
N LYS A 58 -19.22 -0.71 -6.76
CA LYS A 58 -17.85 -0.27 -7.15
C LYS A 58 -17.64 0.12 -8.63
N GLY A 59 -18.69 0.29 -9.43
CA GLY A 59 -18.57 0.78 -10.82
C GLY A 59 -17.71 -0.10 -11.75
N PHE A 60 -17.52 -1.38 -11.38
CA PHE A 60 -16.83 -2.40 -12.16
C PHE A 60 -17.89 -3.31 -12.80
N GLU A 61 -17.62 -3.87 -13.98
CA GLU A 61 -18.61 -4.64 -14.72
C GLU A 61 -19.15 -5.84 -13.88
N PRO A 62 -20.47 -6.12 -13.91
CA PRO A 62 -21.16 -7.01 -12.98
C PRO A 62 -20.79 -8.50 -13.07
N TRP A 63 -19.93 -8.92 -14.00
CA TRP A 63 -19.62 -10.34 -14.26
C TRP A 63 -18.34 -10.84 -13.59
N GLN A 64 -17.64 -10.01 -12.82
CA GLN A 64 -16.35 -10.36 -12.20
C GLN A 64 -16.41 -10.30 -10.67
N GLU A 65 -17.18 -11.20 -10.06
CA GLU A 65 -17.36 -11.27 -8.60
C GLU A 65 -16.28 -12.10 -7.87
N ARG A 66 -15.41 -12.78 -8.63
CA ARG A 66 -14.32 -13.62 -8.11
C ARG A 66 -13.14 -13.64 -9.09
N LEU A 67 -11.98 -14.01 -8.58
CA LEU A 67 -10.85 -14.44 -9.40
C LEU A 67 -10.99 -15.95 -9.65
N GLU A 68 -10.86 -16.36 -10.90
CA GLU A 68 -10.93 -17.76 -11.32
C GLU A 68 -9.80 -18.04 -12.31
N SER A 69 -9.17 -19.20 -12.21
CA SER A 69 -8.14 -19.63 -13.15
C SER A 69 -8.73 -20.10 -14.48
N ASN A 70 -7.92 -20.18 -15.54
CA ASN A 70 -8.37 -20.78 -16.79
C ASN A 70 -8.76 -22.26 -16.60
N GLU A 71 -9.69 -22.73 -17.42
CA GLU A 71 -10.18 -24.11 -17.38
C GLU A 71 -9.04 -25.13 -17.57
N GLY A 72 -8.95 -26.10 -16.65
CA GLY A 72 -7.98 -27.19 -16.71
C GLY A 72 -6.57 -26.81 -16.23
N ASP A 73 -6.37 -25.57 -15.78
CA ASP A 73 -5.13 -25.15 -15.12
C ASP A 73 -5.46 -24.37 -13.84
N PRO A 74 -5.37 -25.01 -12.65
CA PRO A 74 -5.65 -24.37 -11.38
C PRO A 74 -4.55 -23.36 -10.95
N GLU A 75 -3.42 -23.27 -11.64
CA GLU A 75 -2.31 -22.43 -11.23
C GLU A 75 -2.64 -20.93 -11.39
N LEU A 76 -2.51 -20.14 -10.33
CA LEU A 76 -2.71 -18.68 -10.37
C LEU A 76 -1.50 -17.94 -9.82
N LEU A 77 -1.18 -16.79 -10.41
CA LEU A 77 -0.15 -15.89 -9.90
C LEU A 77 -0.70 -14.47 -9.85
N VAL A 78 -0.74 -13.88 -8.66
CA VAL A 78 -1.25 -12.53 -8.41
C VAL A 78 -0.09 -11.63 -8.01
N TYR A 79 0.11 -10.55 -8.75
CA TYR A 79 1.13 -9.54 -8.47
C TYR A 79 0.47 -8.24 -7.99
N ILE A 80 0.91 -7.79 -6.81
CA ILE A 80 0.49 -6.53 -6.18
C ILE A 80 1.73 -5.62 -6.14
N PRO A 81 1.78 -4.59 -6.99
CA PRO A 81 2.91 -3.68 -7.03
C PRO A 81 2.92 -2.73 -5.83
N LYS A 82 4.04 -2.04 -5.67
CA LYS A 82 4.15 -0.92 -4.74
C LYS A 82 3.16 0.17 -5.12
N ALA A 83 2.38 0.63 -4.14
CA ALA A 83 1.54 1.81 -4.30
C ALA A 83 2.43 3.00 -4.72
N ALA A 84 2.18 3.51 -5.92
CA ALA A 84 2.96 4.64 -6.44
C ALA A 84 2.58 5.91 -5.69
N ALA A 85 3.55 6.80 -5.47
CA ALA A 85 3.23 8.20 -5.18
C ALA A 85 2.69 8.74 -6.49
N GLU A 86 1.39 8.95 -6.59
CA GLU A 86 0.88 9.77 -7.67
C GLU A 86 1.52 11.16 -7.51
N SER A 87 2.43 11.49 -8.42
CA SER A 87 3.12 12.78 -8.42
C SER A 87 2.18 13.84 -8.97
N TRP A 88 1.35 14.44 -8.12
CA TRP A 88 0.45 15.53 -8.49
C TRP A 88 1.18 16.83 -8.89
N ARG A 89 2.52 16.84 -8.98
CA ARG A 89 3.30 18.02 -9.34
C ARG A 89 3.24 18.40 -10.83
N THR A 90 2.83 17.52 -11.73
CA THR A 90 2.95 17.77 -13.18
C THR A 90 1.64 18.20 -13.86
N LEU A 91 0.47 18.03 -13.22
CA LEU A 91 -0.82 18.38 -13.81
C LEU A 91 -1.20 19.87 -13.68
N ASN A 92 -0.57 20.62 -12.77
CA ASN A 92 -0.78 22.07 -12.66
C ASN A 92 0.06 22.91 -13.64
N MET A 93 0.86 22.29 -14.52
CA MET A 93 1.77 23.02 -15.41
C MET A 93 1.51 22.82 -16.91
N SER A 94 0.51 22.02 -17.30
CA SER A 94 0.17 21.78 -18.72
C SER A 94 -1.27 22.06 -19.11
N LEU A 95 -2.18 22.25 -18.17
CA LEU A 95 -3.51 22.76 -18.45
C LEU A 95 -3.50 24.28 -18.26
N GLY A 96 -3.30 24.99 -19.36
CA GLY A 96 -3.74 26.38 -19.51
C GLY A 96 -5.27 26.44 -19.47
N CYS A 97 -5.85 26.11 -18.32
CA CYS A 97 -7.25 26.30 -18.03
C CYS A 97 -7.37 27.64 -17.32
N ASP A 98 -7.71 28.66 -18.11
CA ASP A 98 -8.43 29.85 -17.66
C ASP A 98 -9.63 29.38 -16.82
N TRP A 99 -9.53 29.53 -15.50
CA TRP A 99 -10.70 29.49 -14.64
C TRP A 99 -11.15 30.93 -14.42
N GLU A 100 -12.14 31.37 -15.20
CA GLU A 100 -13.05 32.40 -14.71
C GLU A 100 -13.89 31.76 -13.59
N VAL A 101 -13.45 31.88 -12.33
CA VAL A 101 -14.32 31.63 -11.18
C VAL A 101 -15.19 32.86 -11.04
N SER A 102 -16.44 32.73 -11.48
CA SER A 102 -17.51 33.64 -11.11
C SER A 102 -17.84 33.41 -9.62
N TYR A 103 -17.21 34.17 -8.73
CA TYR A 103 -17.65 34.27 -7.33
C TYR A 103 -19.02 34.99 -7.28
N PRO A 104 -20.02 34.53 -6.51
CA PRO A 104 -21.14 35.39 -6.16
C PRO A 104 -20.60 36.50 -5.24
N LEU A 105 -20.67 37.75 -5.70
CA LEU A 105 -20.38 38.95 -4.92
C LEU A 105 -21.27 38.97 -3.66
N LYS A 106 -20.75 38.54 -2.51
CA LYS A 106 -21.31 38.87 -1.20
C LYS A 106 -20.65 40.16 -0.72
N GLY A 107 -21.51 41.13 -0.39
CA GLY A 107 -21.14 42.47 0.05
C GLY A 107 -20.33 42.54 1.36
N PRO A 108 -19.94 43.76 1.77
CA PRO A 108 -18.86 43.95 2.73
C PRO A 108 -19.37 43.79 4.15
N HIS A 109 -18.92 42.77 4.86
CA HIS A 109 -18.79 42.83 6.32
C HIS A 109 -17.64 41.93 6.78
N MET A 110 -16.63 42.58 7.35
CA MET A 110 -15.46 41.97 7.97
C MET A 110 -15.86 41.16 9.22
N GLY A 111 -15.24 39.99 9.36
CA GLY A 111 -14.88 39.35 10.63
C GLY A 111 -13.61 38.53 10.37
N PRO A 112 -12.60 38.55 11.26
CA PRO A 112 -11.51 37.58 11.18
C PRO A 112 -12.07 36.20 11.55
N ASP A 113 -11.42 35.12 11.09
CA ASP A 113 -11.72 33.71 11.42
C ASP A 113 -12.51 32.90 10.38
N VAL A 114 -12.15 33.01 9.10
CA VAL A 114 -12.26 31.85 8.20
C VAL A 114 -10.86 31.44 7.77
N VAL A 115 -10.36 30.37 8.38
CA VAL A 115 -9.28 29.58 7.79
C VAL A 115 -9.78 29.05 6.46
N ASP A 116 -9.26 29.61 5.38
CA ASP A 116 -9.45 29.12 4.01
C ASP A 116 -8.73 27.77 3.91
N GLU A 117 -9.45 26.69 4.22
CA GLU A 117 -9.03 25.32 3.95
C GLU A 117 -9.10 25.10 2.43
N GLY A 118 -8.09 25.59 1.70
CA GLY A 118 -7.86 25.31 0.29
C GLY A 118 -7.82 23.80 0.01
N PRO A 119 -7.89 23.37 -1.27
CA PRO A 119 -8.10 21.96 -1.63
C PRO A 119 -7.06 21.06 -0.95
N GLY A 120 -7.54 20.28 0.03
CA GLY A 120 -6.74 19.42 0.86
C GLY A 120 -5.87 18.48 0.02
N ALA A 121 -4.56 18.64 0.14
CA ALA A 121 -3.60 17.70 -0.40
C ALA A 121 -3.78 16.35 0.30
N PHE A 122 -4.46 15.41 -0.35
CA PHE A 122 -4.47 14.02 0.09
C PHE A 122 -3.07 13.44 -0.11
N ALA A 123 -2.23 13.50 0.93
CA ALA A 123 -0.97 12.80 0.97
C ALA A 123 -1.25 11.29 0.91
N LYS A 124 -1.13 10.69 -0.28
CA LYS A 124 -1.22 9.24 -0.42
C LYS A 124 0.12 8.62 -0.03
N PHE A 125 0.09 7.80 1.02
CA PHE A 125 1.26 7.15 1.58
C PHE A 125 1.80 6.10 0.63
N THR A 126 3.07 6.25 0.21
CA THR A 126 3.83 5.27 -0.59
C THR A 126 4.67 4.32 0.25
N SER A 127 4.23 4.09 1.47
CA SER A 127 5.03 3.41 2.46
C SER A 127 5.02 1.92 2.24
N ASP A 128 6.19 1.31 2.43
CA ASP A 128 6.28 -0.13 2.59
C ASP A 128 5.42 -0.56 3.79
N VAL A 129 4.78 -1.72 3.67
CA VAL A 129 3.89 -2.24 4.71
C VAL A 129 4.58 -3.35 5.48
N LYS A 130 4.23 -3.45 6.76
CA LYS A 130 4.51 -4.62 7.58
C LYS A 130 3.32 -5.55 7.48
N ILE A 131 3.49 -6.72 6.90
CA ILE A 131 2.42 -7.72 6.84
C ILE A 131 2.56 -8.63 8.07
N LYS A 132 1.48 -8.80 8.82
CA LYS A 132 1.39 -9.70 9.99
C LYS A 132 0.68 -10.98 9.62
N SER A 133 -0.49 -10.90 8.97
CA SER A 133 -1.22 -12.05 8.49
C SER A 133 -1.83 -11.85 7.12
N ILE A 134 -2.08 -12.97 6.44
CA ILE A 134 -2.75 -13.06 5.14
C ILE A 134 -4.00 -13.91 5.33
N SER A 135 -5.12 -13.53 4.71
CA SER A 135 -6.34 -14.33 4.69
C SER A 135 -6.77 -14.53 3.25
N VAL A 136 -7.17 -15.75 2.93
CA VAL A 136 -7.67 -16.14 1.60
C VAL A 136 -8.99 -16.86 1.80
N VAL A 137 -10.02 -16.49 1.02
CA VAL A 137 -11.28 -17.22 0.90
C VAL A 137 -11.36 -17.74 -0.52
N GLY A 138 -11.32 -19.06 -0.66
CA GLY A 138 -11.45 -19.75 -1.94
C GLY A 138 -12.89 -20.14 -2.25
N GLY A 139 -13.10 -20.77 -3.42
CA GLY A 139 -14.37 -21.33 -3.85
C GLY A 139 -14.72 -22.66 -3.18
N ALA A 140 -15.96 -23.12 -3.38
CA ALA A 140 -16.43 -24.40 -2.86
C ALA A 140 -16.02 -25.58 -3.77
N ASP A 141 -16.39 -26.80 -3.37
CA ASP A 141 -16.28 -28.00 -4.19
C ASP A 141 -14.85 -28.30 -4.69
N GLY A 142 -13.83 -28.05 -3.85
CA GLY A 142 -12.44 -28.32 -4.17
C GLY A 142 -11.75 -27.27 -5.05
N THR A 143 -12.45 -26.21 -5.45
CA THR A 143 -11.87 -25.09 -6.22
C THR A 143 -11.11 -24.08 -5.35
N SER A 144 -11.15 -24.20 -4.03
CA SER A 144 -10.30 -23.43 -3.13
C SER A 144 -8.81 -23.72 -3.39
N PRO A 145 -7.91 -22.72 -3.30
CA PRO A 145 -6.47 -22.98 -3.38
C PRO A 145 -6.01 -23.80 -2.18
N SER A 146 -5.16 -24.80 -2.41
CA SER A 146 -4.61 -25.68 -1.37
C SER A 146 -3.22 -25.27 -0.91
N LYS A 147 -2.49 -24.47 -1.70
CA LYS A 147 -1.16 -23.98 -1.38
C LYS A 147 -1.01 -22.50 -1.71
N LEU A 148 -0.26 -21.78 -0.88
CA LEU A 148 0.15 -20.40 -1.13
C LEU A 148 1.66 -20.26 -0.95
N ARG A 149 2.32 -19.79 -2.01
CA ARG A 149 3.72 -19.36 -2.02
C ARG A 149 3.78 -17.85 -2.16
N VAL A 150 4.60 -17.20 -1.33
CA VAL A 150 4.71 -15.74 -1.33
C VAL A 150 6.12 -15.29 -1.62
N PHE A 151 6.23 -14.33 -2.53
CA PHE A 151 7.45 -13.61 -2.87
C PHE A 151 7.24 -12.12 -2.60
N ILE A 152 8.26 -11.42 -2.14
CA ILE A 152 8.18 -9.97 -1.85
C ILE A 152 9.34 -9.25 -2.50
N ASN A 153 9.13 -7.96 -2.78
CA ASN A 153 10.16 -7.03 -3.27
C ASN A 153 10.88 -7.52 -4.53
N ARG A 154 10.12 -8.13 -5.43
CA ARG A 154 10.55 -8.59 -6.75
C ARG A 154 9.44 -8.33 -7.76
N GLU A 155 9.84 -7.85 -8.93
CA GLU A 155 8.92 -7.56 -10.03
C GLU A 155 9.11 -8.60 -11.14
N GLY A 156 8.07 -8.82 -11.94
CA GLY A 156 8.15 -9.68 -13.11
C GLY A 156 8.33 -11.17 -12.83
N ILE A 157 7.90 -11.67 -11.66
CA ILE A 157 7.88 -13.11 -11.36
C ILE A 157 6.81 -13.76 -12.24
N ASP A 158 7.20 -14.75 -13.04
CA ASP A 158 6.32 -15.61 -13.80
C ASP A 158 6.23 -17.04 -13.19
N PHE A 159 5.55 -17.96 -13.88
CA PHE A 159 5.41 -19.34 -13.41
C PHE A 159 6.74 -20.11 -13.38
N SER A 160 7.66 -19.84 -14.31
CA SER A 160 8.98 -20.49 -14.35
C SER A 160 9.85 -20.04 -13.16
N ASP A 161 9.81 -18.75 -12.86
CA ASP A 161 10.48 -18.18 -11.69
C ASP A 161 9.85 -18.71 -10.39
N ALA A 162 8.52 -18.75 -10.31
CA ALA A 162 7.81 -19.21 -9.12
C ALA A 162 8.09 -20.69 -8.77
N GLN A 163 8.41 -21.53 -9.77
CA GLN A 163 8.78 -22.93 -9.57
C GLN A 163 10.24 -23.11 -9.16
N SER A 164 11.15 -22.25 -9.63
CA SER A 164 12.59 -22.39 -9.42
C SER A 164 13.11 -21.61 -8.20
N MET A 165 12.43 -20.52 -7.83
CA MET A 165 12.83 -19.67 -6.73
C MET A 165 12.31 -20.16 -5.37
N GLN A 166 13.07 -19.88 -4.31
CA GLN A 166 12.60 -20.12 -2.96
C GLN A 166 11.57 -19.05 -2.55
N PRO A 167 10.33 -19.42 -2.16
CA PRO A 167 9.39 -18.47 -1.61
C PRO A 167 9.87 -17.94 -0.26
N VAL A 168 9.52 -16.69 0.04
CA VAL A 168 9.82 -16.05 1.33
C VAL A 168 9.18 -16.85 2.47
N GLN A 169 7.94 -17.27 2.23
CA GLN A 169 7.17 -18.18 3.04
C GLN A 169 6.14 -18.94 2.18
N GLU A 170 5.85 -20.17 2.59
CA GLU A 170 4.85 -21.05 1.97
C GLU A 170 3.91 -21.55 3.07
N TRP A 171 2.63 -21.74 2.71
CA TRP A 171 1.61 -22.34 3.56
C TRP A 171 0.85 -23.42 2.78
N GLU A 172 0.57 -24.53 3.46
CA GLU A 172 -0.55 -25.40 3.10
C GLU A 172 -1.82 -24.74 3.62
N LEU A 173 -2.73 -24.41 2.72
CA LEU A 173 -4.00 -23.76 3.04
C LEU A 173 -5.01 -24.80 3.51
N VAL A 174 -6.11 -24.30 4.05
CA VAL A 174 -7.33 -25.01 4.40
C VAL A 174 -8.49 -24.23 3.79
N GLU A 175 -9.51 -24.93 3.28
CA GLU A 175 -10.72 -24.31 2.77
C GLU A 175 -11.34 -23.38 3.83
N ASN A 176 -11.44 -22.09 3.48
CA ASN A 176 -11.82 -21.02 4.40
C ASN A 176 -13.11 -20.35 3.95
N LEU A 177 -14.15 -21.14 3.66
CA LEU A 177 -15.42 -20.65 3.09
C LEU A 177 -16.10 -19.60 3.97
N GLN A 178 -15.84 -19.63 5.28
CA GLN A 178 -16.39 -18.68 6.26
C GLN A 178 -15.49 -17.46 6.48
N GLY A 179 -14.30 -17.40 5.87
CA GLY A 179 -13.38 -16.27 5.97
C GLY A 179 -12.92 -15.97 7.39
N VAL A 180 -12.78 -16.99 8.22
CA VAL A 180 -12.34 -16.85 9.62
C VAL A 180 -10.83 -17.10 9.74
N LEU A 181 -10.26 -17.92 8.86
CA LEU A 181 -8.86 -18.30 8.93
C LEU A 181 -7.93 -17.19 8.45
N GLU A 182 -6.81 -17.11 9.15
CA GLU A 182 -5.69 -16.23 8.84
C GLU A 182 -4.37 -16.99 9.00
N TYR A 183 -3.45 -16.72 8.09
CA TYR A 183 -2.14 -17.31 8.06
C TYR A 183 -1.13 -16.28 8.54
N GLN A 184 -0.47 -16.58 9.66
CA GLN A 184 0.55 -15.72 10.24
C GLN A 184 1.82 -15.75 9.38
N THR A 185 2.34 -14.56 9.11
CA THR A 185 3.63 -14.38 8.44
C THR A 185 4.77 -14.44 9.46
N ARG A 186 5.96 -14.80 8.99
CA ARG A 186 7.19 -14.63 9.75
C ARG A 186 7.54 -13.15 9.78
N TYR A 187 7.02 -12.46 10.78
CA TYR A 187 7.09 -11.00 10.89
C TYR A 187 8.47 -10.41 10.53
N SER A 188 9.57 -11.04 10.94
CA SER A 188 10.94 -10.59 10.63
C SER A 188 11.26 -10.49 9.13
N LYS A 189 10.61 -11.28 8.28
CA LYS A 189 10.77 -11.22 6.82
C LYS A 189 9.82 -10.24 6.14
N PHE A 190 8.71 -9.90 6.80
CA PHE A 190 7.61 -9.13 6.21
C PHE A 190 7.50 -7.71 6.79
N GLN A 191 8.60 -7.15 7.30
CA GLN A 191 8.59 -5.81 7.92
C GLN A 191 8.64 -4.65 6.92
N SER A 192 9.07 -4.90 5.68
CA SER A 192 9.21 -3.88 4.64
C SER A 192 8.83 -4.48 3.30
N VAL A 193 7.53 -4.61 3.08
CA VAL A 193 6.96 -5.12 1.83
C VAL A 193 6.55 -3.95 0.96
N ALA A 194 7.29 -3.75 -0.12
CA ALA A 194 6.99 -2.77 -1.15
C ALA A 194 6.04 -3.36 -2.20
N ASN A 195 6.34 -4.55 -2.71
CA ASN A 195 5.49 -5.31 -3.62
C ASN A 195 5.43 -6.78 -3.17
N ILE A 196 4.38 -7.48 -3.58
CA ILE A 196 4.14 -8.88 -3.18
C ILE A 196 3.55 -9.66 -4.35
N THR A 197 4.06 -10.87 -4.55
CA THR A 197 3.52 -11.86 -5.49
C THR A 197 2.99 -13.04 -4.71
N LEU A 198 1.73 -13.39 -4.96
CA LEU A 198 1.07 -14.57 -4.41
C LEU A 198 0.97 -15.62 -5.52
N HIS A 199 1.50 -16.81 -5.27
CA HIS A 199 1.44 -17.93 -6.19
C HIS A 199 0.61 -19.05 -5.57
N PHE A 200 -0.42 -19.48 -6.27
CA PHE A 200 -1.33 -20.55 -5.91
C PHE A 200 -1.14 -21.68 -6.92
N PRO A 201 -0.25 -22.64 -6.66
CA PRO A 201 0.09 -23.67 -7.65
C PRO A 201 -1.00 -24.71 -7.84
N GLU A 202 -1.86 -24.93 -6.83
CA GLU A 202 -2.79 -26.05 -6.80
C GLU A 202 -4.06 -25.70 -6.00
N SER A 203 -5.14 -26.40 -6.31
CA SER A 203 -6.45 -26.35 -5.65
C SER A 203 -6.66 -27.59 -4.75
N PHE A 204 -7.79 -27.67 -4.06
CA PHE A 204 -8.20 -28.82 -3.25
C PHE A 204 -8.71 -30.02 -4.05
N GLY A 205 -8.57 -30.00 -5.38
CA GLY A 205 -8.97 -31.09 -6.27
C GLY A 205 -9.90 -30.66 -7.40
N GLY A 206 -10.22 -29.37 -7.50
CA GLY A 206 -10.94 -28.79 -8.63
C GLY A 206 -10.04 -28.53 -9.83
N ASP A 207 -10.60 -28.58 -11.04
CA ASP A 207 -9.89 -28.30 -12.30
C ASP A 207 -9.52 -26.81 -12.48
N THR A 208 -10.08 -25.96 -11.63
CA THR A 208 -9.85 -24.51 -11.59
C THR A 208 -9.68 -24.05 -10.14
N THR A 209 -8.90 -22.99 -9.93
CA THR A 209 -8.83 -22.30 -8.64
C THR A 209 -9.75 -21.09 -8.64
N GLN A 210 -10.61 -20.98 -7.63
CA GLN A 210 -11.49 -19.83 -7.40
C GLN A 210 -11.11 -19.14 -6.09
N ILE A 211 -11.02 -17.81 -6.14
CA ILE A 211 -10.74 -16.95 -4.99
C ILE A 211 -11.80 -15.85 -4.93
N HIS A 212 -12.43 -15.70 -3.76
CA HIS A 212 -13.44 -14.68 -3.48
C HIS A 212 -12.89 -13.52 -2.65
N TYR A 213 -11.82 -13.77 -1.88
CA TYR A 213 -11.23 -12.74 -1.03
C TYR A 213 -9.74 -12.98 -0.80
N ILE A 214 -8.96 -11.90 -0.89
CA ILE A 214 -7.59 -11.82 -0.39
C ILE A 214 -7.48 -10.60 0.53
N GLY A 215 -7.08 -10.85 1.77
CA GLY A 215 -6.91 -9.84 2.80
C GLY A 215 -5.51 -9.84 3.38
N PHE A 216 -5.00 -8.64 3.66
CA PHE A 216 -3.75 -8.45 4.38
C PHE A 216 -4.00 -7.68 5.68
N LYS A 217 -3.40 -8.18 6.76
CA LYS A 217 -3.44 -7.54 8.08
C LYS A 217 -2.05 -7.12 8.48
N GLY A 218 -1.89 -5.90 8.96
CA GLY A 218 -0.58 -5.36 9.27
C GLY A 218 -0.57 -3.87 9.59
N GLU A 219 0.59 -3.26 9.40
CA GLU A 219 0.83 -1.85 9.69
C GLU A 219 1.45 -1.18 8.47
N ALA A 220 0.88 -0.05 8.02
CA ALA A 220 1.56 0.80 7.07
C ALA A 220 2.70 1.54 7.78
N THR A 221 3.90 1.48 7.22
CA THR A 221 5.06 2.17 7.81
C THR A 221 4.91 3.66 7.56
N GLN A 222 4.49 4.47 8.53
CA GLN A 222 4.49 5.93 8.33
C GLN A 222 5.91 6.43 8.08
N LEU A 223 6.28 6.59 6.82
CA LEU A 223 7.42 7.41 6.43
C LEU A 223 7.00 8.85 6.69
N LYS A 224 7.18 9.32 7.93
CA LYS A 224 7.44 10.73 8.18
C LYS A 224 8.72 11.07 7.42
N ARG A 225 8.59 11.36 6.13
CA ARG A 225 9.52 12.31 5.50
C ARG A 225 9.17 13.63 6.15
N ASP A 226 9.77 13.89 7.30
CA ASP A 226 10.00 15.25 7.72
C ASP A 226 10.68 15.89 6.51
N VAL A 227 9.93 16.77 5.85
CA VAL A 227 10.48 17.61 4.81
C VAL A 227 11.63 18.30 5.52
N VAL A 228 12.88 17.94 5.20
CA VAL A 228 14.01 18.84 5.46
C VAL A 228 13.76 20.04 4.56
N ALA A 229 12.86 20.90 5.03
CA ALA A 229 12.60 22.19 4.48
C ALA A 229 13.90 22.93 4.70
N THR A 230 14.50 23.40 3.61
CA THR A 230 15.60 24.36 3.64
C THR A 230 16.95 23.76 4.05
N ILE A 231 17.55 22.93 3.18
CA ILE A 231 19.00 23.08 2.97
C ILE A 231 19.17 24.32 2.07
N VAL A 232 19.19 25.49 2.70
CA VAL A 232 19.86 26.64 2.08
C VAL A 232 21.34 26.28 2.13
N TYR A 233 21.87 25.82 1.00
CA TYR A 233 23.30 25.95 0.77
C TYR A 233 23.50 27.41 0.37
N GLU A 234 23.91 28.23 1.33
CA GLU A 234 24.26 29.63 1.09
C GLU A 234 25.50 29.66 0.18
N ILE A 235 25.33 29.57 -1.13
CA ILE A 235 26.37 30.02 -2.08
C ILE A 235 26.16 31.51 -2.36
N THR A 236 26.23 32.29 -1.29
CA THR A 236 26.61 33.69 -1.40
C THR A 236 27.74 33.89 -0.41
N PRO A 237 28.98 34.17 -0.87
CA PRO A 237 30.08 34.44 0.05
C PRO A 237 29.67 35.61 0.96
N ASN A 238 29.65 35.38 2.28
CA ASN A 238 29.47 36.45 3.24
C ASN A 238 30.75 37.31 3.22
N PRO A 239 30.71 38.57 2.75
CA PRO A 239 31.91 39.42 2.67
C PRO A 239 32.48 39.81 4.04
N SER A 240 31.85 39.40 5.14
CA SER A 240 32.34 39.65 6.51
C SER A 240 33.39 38.65 7.01
N ASP A 241 33.65 37.55 6.31
CA ASP A 241 34.59 36.50 6.78
C ASP A 241 36.01 36.63 6.22
N HIS A 242 36.29 37.67 5.44
CA HIS A 242 37.66 38.02 5.06
C HIS A 242 38.22 39.06 6.03
N LYS A 243 38.85 38.59 7.12
CA LYS A 243 39.80 39.43 7.86
C LYS A 243 41.04 39.64 7.00
N THR A 244 41.06 40.71 6.20
CA THR A 244 42.29 41.23 5.63
C THR A 244 43.18 41.74 6.76
N ARG A 245 44.32 41.10 6.97
CA ARG A 245 45.43 41.65 7.77
C ARG A 245 45.90 42.94 7.08
N ALA A 246 45.41 44.08 7.54
CA ALA A 246 45.89 45.38 7.12
C ALA A 246 47.29 45.59 7.71
N GLU A 247 48.29 45.57 6.85
CA GLU A 247 49.61 46.11 7.13
C GLU A 247 49.61 47.59 6.77
N THR A 248 49.66 48.49 7.76
CA THR A 248 50.20 49.86 7.68
C THR A 248 50.22 50.45 9.10
N GLY A 249 51.27 51.05 9.65
CA GLY A 249 52.57 51.44 9.13
C GLY A 249 53.54 51.75 10.29
N GLY A 250 54.81 51.93 9.94
CA GLY A 250 55.92 52.06 10.88
C GLY A 250 56.19 53.45 11.46
N GLY A 251 57.20 53.47 12.34
CA GLY A 251 57.89 54.64 12.91
C GLY A 251 57.81 54.63 14.44
N LEU A 252 58.87 54.79 15.23
CA LEU A 252 60.28 55.11 15.01
C LEU A 252 61.08 54.59 16.22
N SER A 253 62.36 54.33 16.00
CA SER A 253 63.39 54.06 17.02
C SER A 253 63.62 55.26 17.95
N HIS A 254 63.77 55.01 19.25
CA HIS A 254 64.69 55.81 20.08
C HIS A 254 65.30 54.96 21.20
N VAL A 255 66.62 55.05 21.28
CA VAL A 255 67.50 54.52 22.31
C VAL A 255 67.85 55.65 23.26
N GLU A 256 67.73 55.41 24.57
CA GLU A 256 68.79 55.64 25.57
C GLU A 256 68.47 54.83 26.83
#